data_AF-A0A5B0R5M0-F1
#
_entry.id   AF-A0A5B0R5M0-F1
#
_cell.length_a   1.000
_cell.length_b   1.000
_cell.length_c   1.000
_cell.angle_alpha   90.00
_cell.angle_beta   90.00
_cell.angle_gamma   90.00
#
_symmetry.space_group_name_H-M   'P 1'
#
loop_
_entity.id
_entity.type
_entity.pdbx_description
1 polymer ?
#
loop_
_entity_poly.entity_id
_entity_poly.type
_entity_poly.pdbx_seq_one_letter_code
_entity_poly.pdbx_strand_id
1 'polypeptide(L)'
;MGKCSKDKRDIYYRLGKSEGYRARSAYKLIHLDEQYGLFNNPSQAVDRVIDLCAAPGSWSQVLVKKLNETRPAEEEPAKIVAVDLQPMAPIDGVVQIVGDITKLETATSILSHFEGQKADLVVCDGAPDVTGLHDLDEFVQSQLLLAASQKLKYCI
;
A
#
# COMPACT_ATOMS: atom_id res chain seq x y z
N MET A 1 -33.79 14.90 11.26
CA MET A 1 -32.82 14.32 12.22
C MET A 1 -32.79 12.81 12.06
N GLY A 2 -32.00 12.28 11.12
CA GLY A 2 -31.95 10.85 10.82
C GLY A 2 -30.93 10.11 11.71
N LYS A 3 -31.38 9.56 12.85
CA LYS A 3 -30.59 8.61 13.64
C LYS A 3 -30.63 7.24 12.98
N CYS A 4 -29.92 7.04 11.87
CA CYS A 4 -29.72 5.71 11.28
C CYS A 4 -28.45 5.64 10.40
N SER A 5 -27.24 5.86 10.98
CA SER A 5 -26.01 5.60 10.20
C SER A 5 -24.73 5.29 10.99
N LYS A 6 -24.70 5.43 12.31
CA LYS A 6 -23.46 5.12 13.07
C LYS A 6 -23.28 3.63 13.37
N ASP A 7 -24.37 2.87 13.51
CA ASP A 7 -24.38 1.46 13.96
C ASP A 7 -24.22 0.40 12.86
N LYS A 8 -24.24 0.78 11.56
CA LYS A 8 -24.03 -0.16 10.44
C LYS A 8 -22.57 -0.30 10.02
N ARG A 9 -21.65 0.38 10.69
CA ARG A 9 -20.22 0.30 10.33
C ARG A 9 -19.62 -0.94 10.98
N ASP A 10 -18.93 -1.71 10.16
CA ASP A 10 -18.34 -2.98 10.54
C ASP A 10 -17.27 -2.81 11.62
N ILE A 11 -16.83 -3.95 12.18
CA ILE A 11 -15.83 -3.99 13.24
C ILE A 11 -14.51 -3.32 12.82
N TYR A 12 -14.06 -3.52 11.57
CA TYR A 12 -12.75 -3.03 11.11
C TYR A 12 -12.77 -1.54 10.81
N TYR A 13 -13.92 -0.96 10.46
CA TYR A 13 -14.08 0.48 10.45
C TYR A 13 -13.87 1.08 11.85
N ARG A 14 -14.48 0.48 12.88
CA ARG A 14 -14.36 0.95 14.26
C ARG A 14 -12.94 0.77 14.79
N LEU A 15 -12.37 -0.40 14.57
CA LEU A 15 -10.99 -0.72 14.96
C LEU A 15 -9.98 0.20 14.25
N GLY A 16 -10.14 0.41 12.94
CA GLY A 16 -9.26 1.31 12.19
C GLY A 16 -9.29 2.73 12.75
N LYS A 17 -10.47 3.23 13.12
CA LYS A 17 -10.58 4.54 13.78
C LYS A 17 -9.96 4.57 15.18
N SER A 18 -10.16 3.54 16.00
CA SER A 18 -9.57 3.50 17.35
C SER A 18 -8.06 3.37 17.34
N GLU A 19 -7.50 2.69 16.34
CA GLU A 19 -6.05 2.48 16.18
C GLU A 19 -5.37 3.54 15.30
N GLY A 20 -6.12 4.52 14.79
CA GLY A 20 -5.58 5.63 14.01
C GLY A 20 -5.26 5.30 12.55
N TYR A 21 -5.74 4.18 12.03
CA TYR A 21 -5.66 3.84 10.60
C TYR A 21 -6.63 4.69 9.77
N ARG A 22 -6.16 5.16 8.62
CA ARG A 22 -6.94 6.01 7.69
C ARG A 22 -8.11 5.29 7.04
N ALA A 23 -8.02 3.98 6.89
CA ALA A 23 -9.07 3.15 6.31
C ALA A 23 -9.10 1.76 6.95
N ARG A 24 -10.27 1.11 6.86
CA ARG A 24 -10.46 -0.27 7.34
C ARG A 24 -9.67 -1.31 6.53
N SER A 25 -9.20 -0.95 5.34
CA SER A 25 -8.38 -1.82 4.49
C SER A 25 -7.01 -2.14 5.10
N ALA A 26 -6.53 -1.36 6.09
CA ALA A 26 -5.33 -1.69 6.87
C ALA A 26 -5.36 -3.14 7.40
N TYR A 27 -6.52 -3.61 7.89
CA TYR A 27 -6.67 -4.97 8.40
C TYR A 27 -6.53 -6.06 7.35
N LYS A 28 -6.72 -5.75 6.05
CA LYS A 28 -6.42 -6.71 4.99
C LYS A 28 -4.92 -7.05 5.01
N LEU A 29 -4.07 -6.03 5.01
CA LEU A 29 -2.62 -6.22 5.00
C LEU A 29 -2.11 -6.82 6.30
N ILE A 30 -2.67 -6.40 7.45
CA ILE A 30 -2.34 -6.99 8.75
C ILE A 30 -2.64 -8.49 8.75
N HIS A 31 -3.84 -8.90 8.35
CA HIS A 31 -4.19 -10.33 8.34
C HIS A 31 -3.40 -11.11 7.28
N LEU A 32 -3.08 -10.51 6.14
CA LEU A 32 -2.21 -11.13 5.14
C LEU A 32 -0.80 -11.38 5.71
N ASP A 33 -0.23 -10.42 6.42
CA ASP A 33 1.06 -10.61 7.10
C ASP A 33 0.96 -11.67 8.21
N GLU A 34 -0.10 -11.67 9.02
CA GLU A 34 -0.30 -12.70 10.05
C GLU A 34 -0.40 -14.12 9.46
N GLN A 35 -1.03 -14.26 8.30
CA GLN A 35 -1.22 -15.56 7.66
C GLN A 35 0.01 -16.03 6.87
N TYR A 36 0.72 -15.12 6.21
CA TYR A 36 1.77 -15.46 5.25
C TYR A 36 3.19 -15.03 5.68
N GLY A 37 3.33 -14.29 6.77
CA GLY A 37 4.62 -13.80 7.27
C GLY A 37 5.32 -12.89 6.26
N LEU A 38 4.58 -11.96 5.65
CA LEU A 38 5.07 -11.13 4.54
C LEU A 38 6.29 -10.27 4.94
N PHE A 39 6.33 -9.79 6.17
CA PHE A 39 7.36 -8.86 6.64
C PHE A 39 8.49 -9.55 7.43
N ASN A 40 8.24 -10.74 7.95
CA ASN A 40 9.12 -11.45 8.89
C ASN A 40 9.65 -12.77 8.34
N ASN A 41 9.88 -12.83 7.03
CA ASN A 41 10.41 -14.04 6.41
C ASN A 41 11.90 -14.23 6.76
N PRO A 42 12.29 -15.32 7.44
CA PRO A 42 13.69 -15.55 7.83
C PRO A 42 14.65 -15.68 6.64
N SER A 43 14.13 -16.01 5.47
CA SER A 43 14.93 -16.22 4.25
C SER A 43 15.10 -14.95 3.41
N GLN A 44 14.32 -13.90 3.65
CA GLN A 44 14.37 -12.65 2.88
C GLN A 44 13.91 -11.47 3.74
N ALA A 45 14.86 -10.60 4.10
CA ALA A 45 14.55 -9.33 4.73
C ALA A 45 13.86 -8.39 3.73
N VAL A 46 12.89 -7.63 4.21
CA VAL A 46 12.13 -6.65 3.41
C VAL A 46 12.57 -5.25 3.79
N ASP A 47 13.49 -4.67 3.01
CA ASP A 47 14.08 -3.33 3.23
C ASP A 47 13.41 -2.25 2.38
N ARG A 48 13.00 -2.60 1.17
CA ARG A 48 12.49 -1.66 0.17
C ARG A 48 11.10 -2.08 -0.25
N VAL A 49 10.10 -1.26 0.05
CA VAL A 49 8.70 -1.58 -0.23
C VAL A 49 8.05 -0.51 -1.08
N ILE A 50 7.30 -0.95 -2.09
CA ILE A 50 6.45 -0.09 -2.90
C ILE A 50 4.98 -0.35 -2.54
N ASP A 51 4.24 0.70 -2.19
CA ASP A 51 2.78 0.69 -2.00
C ASP A 51 2.11 1.39 -3.19
N LEU A 52 1.43 0.63 -4.06
CA LEU A 52 0.78 1.15 -5.26
C LEU A 52 -0.69 1.42 -5.04
N CYS A 53 -1.18 2.48 -5.67
CA CYS A 53 -2.55 2.97 -5.48
C CYS A 53 -2.83 3.18 -3.99
N ALA A 54 -1.88 3.85 -3.33
CA ALA A 54 -1.79 3.87 -1.88
C ALA A 54 -2.85 4.76 -1.21
N ALA A 55 -3.45 5.73 -1.89
CA ALA A 55 -4.35 6.70 -1.26
C ALA A 55 -5.56 5.97 -0.63
N PRO A 56 -5.93 6.27 0.64
CA PRO A 56 -5.48 7.38 1.48
C PRO A 56 -4.22 7.10 2.34
N GLY A 57 -3.58 5.94 2.19
CA GLY A 57 -2.31 5.59 2.83
C GLY A 57 -2.43 4.58 3.97
N SER A 58 -3.52 3.81 4.05
CA SER A 58 -3.74 2.89 5.18
C SER A 58 -2.78 1.71 5.17
N TRP A 59 -2.39 1.19 4.01
CA TRP A 59 -1.39 0.14 3.88
C TRP A 59 0.00 0.69 4.16
N SER A 60 0.34 1.87 3.65
CA SER A 60 1.55 2.61 4.03
C SER A 60 1.71 2.76 5.56
N GLN A 61 0.64 3.06 6.31
CA GLN A 61 0.69 3.10 7.78
C GLN A 61 1.02 1.74 8.41
N VAL A 62 0.47 0.65 7.86
CA VAL A 62 0.76 -0.71 8.32
C VAL A 62 2.21 -1.08 8.02
N LEU A 63 2.71 -0.77 6.82
CA LEU A 63 4.07 -1.05 6.39
C LEU A 63 5.10 -0.40 7.32
N VAL A 64 4.99 0.92 7.56
CA VAL A 64 5.91 1.65 8.45
C VAL A 64 5.94 1.02 9.83
N LYS A 65 4.76 0.72 10.38
CA LYS A 65 4.63 0.16 11.72
C LYS A 65 5.26 -1.24 11.79
N LYS A 66 4.81 -2.16 10.94
CA LYS A 66 5.19 -3.57 10.99
C LYS A 66 6.65 -3.82 10.63
N LEU A 67 7.16 -3.16 9.59
CA LEU A 67 8.54 -3.35 9.13
C LEU A 67 9.56 -2.80 10.12
N ASN A 68 9.23 -1.73 10.84
CA ASN A 68 10.15 -1.15 11.82
C ASN A 68 9.97 -1.73 13.23
N GLU A 69 8.80 -2.28 13.58
CA GLU A 69 8.57 -3.00 14.85
C GLU A 69 9.42 -4.27 14.96
N THR A 70 9.70 -4.92 13.84
CA THR A 70 10.42 -6.22 13.81
C THR A 70 11.91 -6.07 13.52
N ARG A 71 12.36 -4.85 13.19
CA ARG A 71 13.77 -4.52 12.95
C ARG A 71 14.54 -4.23 14.23
N PRO A 72 15.83 -4.62 14.32
CA PRO A 72 16.74 -4.16 15.36
C PRO A 72 16.86 -2.63 15.36
N ALA A 73 17.04 -2.03 16.55
CA ALA A 73 17.11 -0.58 16.70
C ALA A 73 18.36 0.04 16.05
N GLU A 74 19.37 -0.78 15.78
CA GLU A 74 20.63 -0.38 15.14
C GLU A 74 20.56 -0.37 13.61
N GLU A 75 19.49 -0.94 13.02
CA GLU A 75 19.30 -0.97 11.57
C GLU A 75 18.53 0.26 11.08
N GLU A 76 18.84 0.68 9.86
CA GLU A 76 18.09 1.76 9.20
C GLU A 76 16.63 1.33 8.98
N PRO A 77 15.68 2.28 9.10
CA PRO A 77 14.27 2.00 8.87
C PRO A 77 14.04 1.54 7.43
N ALA A 78 12.99 0.74 7.23
CA ALA A 78 12.61 0.30 5.90
C ALA A 78 12.32 1.51 4.98
N LYS A 79 12.85 1.48 3.76
CA LYS A 79 12.58 2.47 2.72
C LYS A 79 11.23 2.15 2.08
N ILE A 80 10.23 2.99 2.32
CA ILE A 80 8.87 2.80 1.80
C ILE A 80 8.54 3.93 0.83
N VAL A 81 8.15 3.56 -0.39
CA VAL A 81 7.67 4.50 -1.42
C VAL A 81 6.22 4.18 -1.75
N ALA A 82 5.34 5.14 -1.53
CA ALA A 82 3.92 5.01 -1.82
C ALA A 82 3.53 5.87 -3.02
N VAL A 83 2.77 5.30 -3.95
CA VAL A 83 2.43 5.93 -5.23
C VAL A 83 0.92 5.92 -5.44
N ASP A 84 0.38 7.08 -5.77
CA ASP A 84 -1.03 7.22 -6.15
C ASP A 84 -1.22 8.40 -7.12
N LEU A 85 -2.28 8.38 -7.91
CA LEU A 85 -2.69 9.54 -8.71
C LEU A 85 -3.22 10.68 -7.82
N GLN A 86 -3.79 10.33 -6.66
CA GLN A 86 -4.34 11.27 -5.71
C GLN A 86 -3.30 11.64 -4.64
N PRO A 87 -3.21 12.93 -4.26
CA PRO A 87 -2.41 13.31 -3.11
C PRO A 87 -3.00 12.72 -1.83
N MET A 88 -2.13 12.32 -0.90
CA MET A 88 -2.52 11.88 0.42
C MET A 88 -1.76 12.63 1.50
N ALA A 89 -2.31 12.64 2.72
CA ALA A 89 -1.64 13.30 3.85
C ALA A 89 -0.29 12.62 4.14
N PRO A 90 0.74 13.37 4.57
CA PRO A 90 2.06 12.82 4.85
C PRO A 90 1.99 11.71 5.90
N ILE A 91 2.84 10.69 5.76
CA ILE A 91 3.05 9.62 6.71
C ILE A 91 4.55 9.57 6.99
N ASP A 92 4.92 9.70 8.26
CA ASP A 92 6.34 9.67 8.65
C ASP A 92 6.96 8.33 8.28
N GLY A 93 8.17 8.38 7.70
CA GLY A 93 8.86 7.19 7.19
C GLY A 93 8.38 6.70 5.81
N VAL A 94 7.48 7.44 5.14
CA VAL A 94 7.01 7.10 3.78
C VAL A 94 7.32 8.23 2.82
N VAL A 95 8.00 7.91 1.73
CA VAL A 95 8.11 8.79 0.57
C VAL A 95 6.82 8.66 -0.23
N GLN A 96 6.14 9.77 -0.48
CA GLN A 96 4.86 9.79 -1.20
C GLN A 96 5.04 10.45 -2.56
N ILE A 97 4.74 9.71 -3.62
CA ILE A 97 4.82 10.18 -5.01
C ILE A 97 3.40 10.29 -5.54
N VAL A 98 3.02 11.49 -5.97
CA VAL A 98 1.80 11.68 -6.74
C VAL A 98 2.14 11.43 -8.21
N GLY A 99 1.68 10.31 -8.76
CA GLY A 99 2.11 9.86 -10.08
C GLY A 99 1.26 8.71 -10.64
N ASP A 100 1.33 8.58 -11.96
CA ASP A 100 0.66 7.52 -12.71
C ASP A 100 1.62 6.33 -12.85
N ILE A 101 1.25 5.19 -12.26
CA ILE A 101 2.05 3.95 -12.27
C ILE A 101 2.34 3.41 -13.69
N THR A 102 1.60 3.88 -14.70
CA THR A 102 1.85 3.51 -16.11
C THR A 102 2.98 4.31 -16.76
N LYS A 103 3.42 5.41 -16.12
CA LYS A 103 4.44 6.32 -16.65
C LYS A 103 5.83 5.90 -16.19
N LEU A 104 6.78 5.98 -17.11
CA LEU A 104 8.19 5.67 -16.84
C LEU A 104 8.80 6.65 -15.83
N GLU A 105 8.36 7.91 -15.85
CA GLU A 105 8.81 8.94 -14.91
C GLU A 105 8.58 8.52 -13.46
N THR A 106 7.39 7.98 -13.15
CA THR A 106 7.06 7.46 -11.82
C THR A 106 7.96 6.30 -11.42
N ALA A 107 8.22 5.36 -12.32
CA ALA A 107 9.17 4.26 -12.09
C ALA A 107 10.60 4.78 -11.80
N THR A 108 11.07 5.76 -12.57
CA THR A 108 12.39 6.38 -12.37
C THR A 108 12.46 7.10 -11.01
N SER A 109 11.40 7.81 -10.62
CA SER A 109 11.32 8.46 -9.30
C SER A 109 11.42 7.43 -8.17
N ILE A 110 10.68 6.32 -8.24
CA ILE A 110 10.75 5.23 -7.25
C ILE A 110 12.19 4.70 -7.14
N LEU A 111 12.81 4.35 -8.28
CA LEU A 111 14.17 3.81 -8.31
C LEU A 111 15.20 4.78 -7.74
N SER A 112 15.01 6.07 -7.95
CA SER A 112 15.89 7.11 -7.42
C SER A 112 15.86 7.14 -5.89
N HIS A 113 14.69 6.93 -5.27
CA HIS A 113 14.55 6.81 -3.81
C HIS A 113 15.16 5.53 -3.23
N PHE A 114 15.26 4.47 -4.03
CA PHE A 114 15.94 3.23 -3.65
C PHE A 114 17.42 3.21 -4.06
N GLU A 115 17.99 4.33 -4.49
CA GLU A 115 19.41 4.43 -4.91
C GLU A 115 19.75 3.42 -6.02
N GLY A 116 18.80 3.15 -6.91
CA GLY A 116 18.93 2.20 -8.01
C GLY A 116 18.76 0.74 -7.61
N GLN A 117 18.48 0.43 -6.34
CA GLN A 117 18.14 -0.92 -5.89
C GLN A 117 16.68 -1.27 -6.20
N LYS A 118 16.42 -2.57 -6.33
CA LYS A 118 15.07 -3.11 -6.55
C LYS A 118 14.31 -3.23 -5.23
N ALA A 119 12.99 -3.15 -5.31
CA ALA A 119 12.09 -3.40 -4.20
C ALA A 119 12.07 -4.88 -3.84
N ASP A 120 11.99 -5.17 -2.54
CA ASP A 120 11.85 -6.52 -2.01
C ASP A 120 10.38 -6.96 -1.98
N LEU A 121 9.48 -5.99 -1.82
CA LEU A 121 8.04 -6.20 -1.75
C LEU A 121 7.30 -5.08 -2.50
N VAL A 122 6.29 -5.47 -3.26
CA VAL A 122 5.32 -4.55 -3.87
C VAL A 122 3.93 -4.96 -3.43
N VAL A 123 3.16 -4.01 -2.90
CA VAL A 123 1.78 -4.20 -2.47
C VAL A 123 0.85 -3.25 -3.23
N CYS A 124 -0.42 -3.65 -3.42
CA CYS A 124 -1.43 -2.86 -4.10
C CYS A 124 -2.82 -3.23 -3.59
N ASP A 125 -3.55 -2.28 -2.98
CA ASP A 125 -4.98 -2.40 -2.66
C ASP A 125 -5.85 -1.54 -3.60
N GLY A 126 -5.28 -1.15 -4.74
CA GLY A 126 -5.95 -0.34 -5.75
C GLY A 126 -7.15 -1.04 -6.36
N ALA A 127 -8.27 -0.34 -6.41
CA ALA A 127 -9.46 -0.74 -7.14
C ALA A 127 -10.10 0.48 -7.82
N PRO A 128 -10.61 0.35 -9.05
CA PRO A 128 -11.39 1.40 -9.70
C PRO A 128 -12.74 1.55 -9.01
N ASP A 129 -13.40 2.68 -9.27
CA ASP A 129 -14.80 2.87 -8.85
C ASP A 129 -15.69 1.82 -9.53
N VAL A 130 -16.44 1.08 -8.71
CA VAL A 130 -17.34 0.03 -9.19
C VAL A 130 -18.56 0.66 -9.88
N THR A 131 -18.80 0.25 -11.11
CA THR A 131 -19.94 0.72 -11.92
C THR A 131 -21.20 -0.10 -11.66
N GLY A 132 -21.05 -1.33 -11.14
CA GLY A 132 -22.12 -2.31 -10.98
C GLY A 132 -22.30 -3.23 -12.19
N LEU A 133 -21.55 -2.99 -13.27
CA LEU A 133 -21.44 -3.91 -14.41
C LEU A 133 -20.25 -4.83 -14.17
N HIS A 134 -20.52 -6.02 -13.62
CA HIS A 134 -19.48 -6.94 -13.15
C HIS A 134 -18.39 -7.24 -14.19
N ASP A 135 -18.76 -7.53 -15.44
CA ASP A 135 -17.81 -7.83 -16.52
C ASP A 135 -16.85 -6.66 -16.80
N LEU A 136 -17.37 -5.43 -16.74
CA LEU A 136 -16.57 -4.22 -16.93
C LEU A 136 -15.69 -3.95 -15.73
N ASP A 137 -16.24 -4.06 -14.52
CA ASP A 137 -15.51 -3.82 -13.27
C ASP A 137 -14.33 -4.80 -13.13
N GLU A 138 -14.54 -6.09 -13.45
CA GLU A 138 -13.48 -7.11 -13.46
C GLU A 138 -12.42 -6.84 -14.54
N PHE A 139 -12.85 -6.43 -15.74
CA PHE A 139 -11.93 -6.08 -16.81
C PHE A 139 -11.04 -4.89 -16.42
N VAL A 140 -11.61 -3.83 -15.86
CA VAL A 140 -10.86 -2.63 -15.44
C VAL A 140 -9.92 -2.97 -14.29
N GLN A 141 -10.34 -3.78 -13.31
CA GLN A 141 -9.45 -4.28 -12.26
C GLN A 141 -8.27 -5.06 -12.85
N SER A 142 -8.52 -5.91 -13.85
CA SER A 142 -7.48 -6.68 -14.54
C SER A 142 -6.48 -5.78 -15.27
N GLN A 143 -6.93 -4.70 -15.90
CA GLN A 143 -6.06 -3.71 -16.51
C GLN A 143 -5.15 -3.02 -15.49
N LEU A 144 -5.69 -2.68 -14.31
CA LEU A 144 -4.91 -2.08 -13.23
C LEU A 144 -3.80 -3.02 -12.74
N LEU A 145 -4.11 -4.29 -12.52
CA LEU A 145 -3.14 -5.31 -12.12
C LEU A 145 -2.05 -5.50 -13.18
N LEU A 146 -2.43 -5.53 -14.46
CA LEU A 146 -1.48 -5.64 -15.57
C LEU A 146 -0.53 -4.45 -15.60
N ALA A 147 -1.05 -3.24 -15.44
CA ALA A 147 -0.26 -2.02 -15.39
C ALA A 147 0.74 -2.02 -14.22
N ALA A 148 0.27 -2.39 -13.02
CA ALA A 148 1.09 -2.51 -11.82
C ALA A 148 2.23 -3.52 -12.01
N SER A 149 1.97 -4.66 -12.66
CA SER A 149 2.99 -5.71 -12.88
C SER A 149 3.99 -5.37 -13.98
N GLN A 150 3.53 -4.90 -15.15
CA GLN A 150 4.39 -4.78 -16.33
C GLN A 150 5.31 -3.56 -16.29
N LYS A 151 4.83 -2.42 -15.79
CA LYS A 151 5.57 -1.15 -15.89
C LYS A 151 6.58 -0.95 -14.78
N LEU A 152 6.39 -1.65 -13.66
CA LEU A 152 7.33 -1.68 -12.53
C LEU A 152 8.31 -2.85 -12.58
N LYS A 153 8.39 -3.57 -13.71
CA LYS A 153 9.37 -4.64 -13.92
C LYS A 153 10.83 -4.19 -13.71
N TYR A 154 11.12 -2.90 -13.86
CA TYR A 154 12.44 -2.34 -13.59
C TYR A 154 12.70 -2.05 -12.11
N CYS A 155 11.62 -1.93 -11.32
CA CYS A 155 11.66 -1.66 -9.88
C CYS A 155 11.67 -2.95 -9.05
N ILE A 156 11.41 -4.12 -9.66
CA ILE A 156 11.34 -5.45 -9.02
C ILE A 156 12.45 -6.33 -9.59
#